data_AF-A1HTI3-F1
#
_entry.id   AF-A1HTI3-F1
#
_cell.length_a   1.000
_cell.length_b   1.000
_cell.length_c   1.000
_cell.angle_alpha   90.00
_cell.angle_beta   90.00
_cell.angle_gamma   90.00
#
_symmetry.space_group_name_H-M   'P 1'
#
loop_
_entity.id
_entity.type
_entity.pdbx_description
1 polymer ?
#
loop_
_entity_poly.entity_id
_entity_poly.type
_entity_poly.pdbx_seq_one_letter_code
_entity_poly.pdbx_strand_id
1 'polypeptide(L)' 'MRRLLCLLLCLLMLLVWPGVASAADFKINIGISRQDDGTTCGELFVNDRVVWRIAVLADGAKPVTRGAAGLLPGLRPIL' A
#
# COMPACT_ATOMS: atom_id res chain seq x y z
N MET A 1 8.11 3.18 -44.50
CA MET A 1 8.54 3.07 -43.09
C MET A 1 8.01 4.20 -42.20
N ARG A 2 8.26 5.48 -42.49
CA ARG A 2 7.86 6.61 -41.61
C ARG A 2 6.36 6.65 -41.28
N ARG A 3 5.48 6.40 -42.26
CA ARG A 3 4.02 6.36 -42.06
C ARG A 3 3.58 5.21 -41.14
N LEU A 4 4.24 4.05 -41.22
CA LEU A 4 3.94 2.89 -40.39
C LEU A 4 4.38 3.12 -38.94
N LEU A 5 5.54 3.76 -38.75
CA LEU A 5 6.04 4.17 -37.45
C LEU A 5 5.09 5.18 -36.77
N CYS A 6 4.58 6.16 -37.53
CA CYS A 6 3.62 7.13 -37.00
C CYS A 6 2.30 6.46 -36.59
N LEU A 7 1.79 5.50 -37.37
CA LEU A 7 0.59 4.74 -37.02
C LEU A 7 0.81 3.91 -35.74
N LEU A 8 1.97 3.27 -35.61
CA LEU A 8 2.34 2.52 -34.41
C LEU A 8 2.41 3.42 -33.17
N LEU A 9 3.00 4.60 -33.30
CA LEU A 9 3.08 5.61 -32.23
C LEU A 9 1.69 6.12 -31.82
N CYS A 10 0.81 6.42 -32.79
CA CYS A 10 -0.57 6.81 -32.50
C CYS A 10 -1.35 5.70 -31.79
N LEU A 11 -1.16 4.44 -32.21
CA LEU A 11 -1.79 3.28 -31.59
C LEU A 11 -1.31 3.08 -30.14
N LEU A 12 0.00 3.26 -29.89
CA LEU A 12 0.57 3.19 -28.54
C LEU A 12 0.00 4.30 -27.64
N MET A 13 -0.12 5.52 -28.15
CA MET A 13 -0.74 6.64 -27.41
C MET A 13 -2.21 6.37 -27.09
N LEU A 14 -2.94 5.73 -28.00
CA LEU A 14 -4.32 5.28 -27.76
C LEU A 14 -4.41 4.15 -26.73
N LEU A 15 -3.46 3.22 -26.71
CA LEU A 15 -3.42 2.13 -25.72
C LEU A 15 -3.03 2.60 -24.31
N VAL A 16 -2.18 3.63 -24.22
CA VAL A 16 -1.76 4.23 -22.95
C VAL A 16 -2.84 5.18 -22.40
N TRP A 17 -3.78 5.63 -23.24
CA TRP A 17 -4.86 6.52 -22.81
C TRP A 17 -5.80 5.83 -21.82
N PRO A 18 -5.91 6.30 -20.56
CA PRO A 18 -6.73 5.68 -19.52
C PRO A 18 -8.21 6.09 -19.65
N GLY A 19 -8.69 6.26 -20.88
CA GLY A 19 -10.05 6.76 -21.14
C GLY A 19 -11.13 5.80 -20.64
N VAL A 20 -10.88 4.49 -20.77
CA VAL A 20 -11.74 3.43 -20.23
C VAL A 20 -11.63 3.29 -18.71
N ALA A 21 -10.53 3.74 -18.09
CA ALA A 21 -10.39 3.76 -16.63
C ALA A 21 -11.15 4.94 -15.99
N SER A 22 -11.22 6.08 -16.67
CA SER A 22 -11.96 7.26 -16.20
C SER A 22 -13.48 7.08 -16.24
N ALA A 23 -14.00 6.37 -17.26
CA ALA A 23 -15.45 6.19 -17.43
C ALA A 23 -16.10 5.20 -16.45
N ALA A 24 -15.31 4.39 -15.73
CA ALA A 24 -15.79 3.39 -14.78
C ALA A 24 -15.51 3.77 -13.30
N ASP A 25 -15.11 5.02 -13.05
CA ASP A 25 -14.66 5.49 -11.73
C ASP A 25 -13.62 4.54 -11.12
N PHE A 26 -12.61 4.19 -11.94
CA PHE A 26 -11.60 3.20 -11.56
C PHE A 26 -10.75 3.73 -10.42
N LYS A 27 -11.04 3.26 -9.20
CA LYS A 27 -10.40 3.70 -7.97
C LYS A 27 -9.39 2.67 -7.52
N ILE A 28 -8.10 3.00 -7.63
CA ILE A 28 -7.02 2.19 -7.07
C ILE A 28 -6.58 2.80 -5.73
N ASN A 29 -6.66 2.04 -4.64
CA ASN A 29 -6.06 2.44 -3.37
C ASN A 29 -5.02 1.41 -2.93
N ILE A 30 -3.94 1.90 -2.33
CA ILE A 30 -2.90 1.05 -1.73
C ILE A 30 -2.89 1.35 -0.24
N GLY A 31 -3.20 0.34 0.57
CA GLY A 31 -3.10 0.41 2.02
C GLY A 31 -1.82 -0.29 2.48
N ILE A 32 -1.01 0.38 3.31
CA ILE A 32 0.13 -0.26 3.97
C ILE A 32 -0.07 -0.06 5.47
N SER A 33 -0.14 -1.16 6.21
CA SER A 33 -0.31 -1.16 7.66
C SER A 33 0.74 -2.04 8.31
N ARG A 34 1.24 -1.60 9.47
CA ARG A 34 2.09 -2.42 10.33
C ARG A 34 1.22 -3.00 11.42
N GLN A 35 1.20 -4.33 11.51
CA GLN A 35 0.45 -5.04 12.52
C GLN A 35 1.26 -5.16 13.82
N ASP A 36 0.57 -5.37 14.94
CA ASP A 36 1.15 -5.47 16.28
C ASP A 36 2.09 -6.67 16.45
N ASP A 37 1.95 -7.67 15.59
CA ASP A 37 2.82 -8.84 15.49
C ASP A 37 4.09 -8.59 14.65
N GLY A 38 4.28 -7.35 14.16
CA GLY A 38 5.41 -6.93 13.33
C GLY A 38 5.32 -7.26 11.85
N THR A 39 4.26 -7.95 11.45
CA THR A 39 3.95 -8.17 10.05
C THR A 39 3.59 -6.83 9.41
N THR A 40 4.17 -6.54 8.25
CA THR A 40 3.75 -5.43 7.39
C THR A 40 2.78 -5.95 6.36
N CYS A 41 1.54 -5.46 6.37
CA CYS A 41 0.50 -5.82 5.43
C CYS A 41 0.32 -4.73 4.37
N GLY A 42 0.46 -5.10 3.10
CA GLY A 42 0.14 -4.28 1.94
C GLY A 42 -1.12 -4.80 1.26
N GLU A 43 -2.09 -3.94 1.02
CA GLU A 43 -3.37 -4.27 0.39
C GLU A 43 -3.60 -3.37 -0.83
N LEU A 44 -4.01 -3.97 -1.95
CA LEU A 44 -4.41 -3.27 -3.16
C LEU A 44 -5.92 -3.37 -3.32
N PHE A 45 -6.57 -2.22 -3.39
CA PHE A 45 -8.00 -2.09 -3.61
C PHE A 45 -8.24 -1.59 -5.02
N VAL A 46 -9.17 -2.24 -5.72
CA VAL A 46 -9.73 -1.77 -6.99
C VAL A 46 -11.24 -1.63 -6.78
N ASN A 47 -11.77 -0.43 -6.97
CA ASN A 47 -13.19 -0.10 -6.77
C ASN A 47 -13.67 -0.54 -5.37
N ASP A 48 -12.90 -0.17 -4.35
CA ASP A 48 -13.13 -0.47 -2.93
C ASP A 48 -13.16 -1.97 -2.58
N ARG A 49 -12.76 -2.85 -3.50
CA ARG A 49 -12.56 -4.28 -3.26
C ARG A 49 -11.09 -4.62 -3.21
N VAL A 50 -10.70 -5.39 -2.19
CA VAL A 50 -9.34 -5.93 -2.10
C VAL A 50 -9.14 -6.94 -3.23
N VAL A 51 -8.23 -6.64 -4.15
CA VAL A 51 -7.84 -7.55 -5.24
C VAL A 51 -6.55 -8.29 -4.94
N TRP A 52 -5.72 -7.75 -4.04
CA TRP A 52 -4.45 -8.36 -3.69
C TRP A 52 -4.00 -7.95 -2.28
N ARG A 53 -3.32 -8.88 -1.60
CA ARG A 53 -2.79 -8.70 -0.24
C ARG A 53 -1.41 -9.35 -0.14
N ILE A 54 -0.43 -8.61 0.36
CA ILE A 54 0.86 -9.13 0.80
C ILE A 54 0.96 -8.97 2.31
N ALA A 55 1.45 -10.00 2.98
CA ALA A 55 1.95 -9.92 4.34
C ALA A 55 3.45 -10.21 4.31
N VAL A 56 4.27 -9.24 4.73
CA VAL A 56 5.72 -9.40 4.91
C VAL A 56 6.01 -9.45 6.39
N LEU A 57 6.50 -10.60 6.86
CA LEU A 57 7.10 -10.73 8.18
C LEU A 57 8.62 -10.70 7.98
N ALA A 58 9.28 -9.68 8.53
CA ALA A 58 10.74 -9.70 8.61
C ALA A 58 11.12 -10.86 9.55
N ASP A 59 12.00 -11.76 9.07
CA ASP A 59 12.73 -12.83 9.77
C ASP A 59 11.98 -13.78 10.73
N GLY A 60 10.66 -13.67 10.91
CA GLY A 60 9.90 -14.46 11.88
C GLY A 60 10.06 -13.99 13.33
N ALA A 61 10.91 -13.00 13.61
CA ALA A 61 11.02 -12.41 14.93
C ALA A 61 9.85 -11.47 15.16
N LYS A 62 8.94 -11.89 16.05
CA LYS A 62 7.89 -11.01 16.59
C LYS A 62 8.59 -9.79 17.22
N PRO A 63 8.24 -8.55 16.82
CA PRO A 63 8.83 -7.37 17.41
C PRO A 63 8.45 -7.35 18.89
N VAL A 64 9.44 -7.08 19.73
CA VAL A 64 9.17 -6.82 21.14
C VAL A 64 8.51 -5.45 21.22
N THR A 65 7.18 -5.40 21.19
CA THR A 65 6.41 -4.25 21.66
C THR A 65 6.67 -4.12 23.16
N ARG A 66 7.75 -3.42 23.53
CA ARG A 66 7.87 -2.88 24.89
C ARG A 66 6.78 -1.84 25.01
N GLY A 67 5.63 -2.25 25.54
CA GLY A 67 4.69 -1.31 26.12
C GLY A 67 5.47 -0.48 27.14
N ALA A 68 5.68 0.79 26.84
CA ALA A 68 6.12 1.78 27.81
C ALA A 68 4.95 2.05 28.78
N ALA A 69 4.45 1.01 29.43
CA ALA A 69 3.51 1.10 30.53
C ALA A 69 4.34 1.15 31.81
N GLY A 70 4.72 2.38 32.17
CA GLY A 70 4.88 2.80 33.55
C GLY A 70 5.85 2.03 34.44
N LEU A 71 7.16 2.23 34.25
CA LEU A 71 8.13 2.10 35.33
C LEU A 71 9.14 3.26 35.23
N LEU A 72 8.72 4.43 35.72
CA LEU A 72 9.68 5.35 36.34
C LEU A 72 9.79 4.91 37.80
N PRO A 73 10.89 4.26 38.23
CA PRO A 73 11.13 4.05 39.64
C PRO A 73 11.63 5.37 40.22
N GLY A 74 10.76 6.15 40.89
CA GLY A 74 11.29 7.17 41.79
C GLY A 74 10.54 8.48 42.01
N LEU A 75 9.34 8.71 41.48
CA LEU A 75 8.59 9.92 41.84
C LEU A 75 7.33 9.57 42.64
N ARG A 76 7.49 9.58 43.97
CA ARG A 76 6.36 9.66 44.90
C ARG A 76 5.79 11.09 44.83
N PRO A 77 4.48 11.28 44.62
CA PRO A 77 3.87 12.58 44.87
C PRO A 77 3.84 12.80 46.39
N ILE A 78 4.48 13.88 46.83
CA ILE A 78 4.25 14.45 48.15
C ILE A 78 3.01 15.34 48.00
N LEU A 79 2.00 15.03 48.81
CA LEU A 79 0.74 15.74 49.11
C LEU A 79 0.40 16.98 48.26
#